data_AF-A0A9Q4II76-F1
#
_entry.id   AF-A0A9Q4II76-F1
#
_cell.length_a   1.000
_cell.length_b   1.000
_cell.length_c   1.000
_cell.angle_alpha   90.00
_cell.angle_beta   90.00
_cell.angle_gamma   90.00
#
_symmetry.space_group_name_H-M   'P 1'
#
loop_
_entity.id
_entity.type
_entity.pdbx_description
1 polymer ?
#
loop_
_entity_poly.entity_id
_entity_poly.type
_entity_poly.pdbx_seq_one_letter_code
_entity_poly.pdbx_strand_id
1 'polypeptide(L)'
;MASNNPSGNAAARYFASAKNQVGLVLAILVIVLHLVIGIGMYWPVAALAAYGAGAALTPSRKSKELPAAPAEPTPVVLDRSLRETSKRLSGARPPRQVMAQARALEDTVRFVLSEWEHLEPTPEHRQTIWNVVKVYYPEVVDTYLDAPQYRDASAVRVVVDSLTTLTRAAGRVRQGILDDNLRAMDSQAQFLREELGELPGLDDSYRGGDGYDPKP
;
A
#
# COMPACT_ATOMS: atom_id res chain seq x y z
N MET A 1 14.49 24.75 -54.95
CA MET A 1 14.08 25.91 -54.12
C MET A 1 12.59 25.76 -53.92
N ALA A 2 11.98 25.58 -52.74
CA ALA A 2 12.34 25.97 -51.37
C ALA A 2 11.89 24.91 -50.33
N SER A 3 12.43 25.04 -49.12
CA SER A 3 12.36 24.15 -47.95
C SER A 3 11.35 24.66 -46.91
N ASN A 4 10.86 23.73 -46.06
CA ASN A 4 10.53 23.88 -44.60
C ASN A 4 9.24 24.66 -44.20
N ASN A 5 8.42 24.30 -43.18
CA ASN A 5 8.51 23.40 -42.02
C ASN A 5 7.09 23.15 -41.42
N PRO A 6 6.67 21.92 -41.02
CA PRO A 6 5.47 21.70 -40.20
C PRO A 6 5.77 21.42 -38.71
N SER A 7 6.89 21.90 -38.16
CA SER A 7 7.30 21.63 -36.77
C SER A 7 6.64 22.51 -35.70
N GLY A 8 5.73 23.43 -36.07
CA GLY A 8 5.11 24.37 -35.11
C GLY A 8 3.89 23.86 -34.34
N ASN A 9 3.25 22.76 -34.76
CA ASN A 9 1.87 22.45 -34.34
C ASN A 9 1.70 21.15 -33.51
N ALA A 10 2.79 20.45 -33.18
CA ALA A 10 2.75 19.25 -32.33
C ALA A 10 2.94 19.60 -30.85
N ALA A 11 3.85 20.53 -30.54
CA ALA A 11 4.07 21.03 -29.18
C ALA A 11 2.83 21.74 -28.61
N ALA A 12 2.12 22.52 -29.44
CA ALA A 12 0.91 23.22 -29.03
C ALA A 12 -0.27 22.28 -28.68
N ARG A 13 -0.34 21.09 -29.29
CA ARG A 13 -1.35 20.06 -28.96
C ARG A 13 -0.99 19.24 -27.72
N TYR A 14 0.29 19.15 -27.37
CA TYR A 14 0.74 18.54 -26.11
C TYR A 14 0.35 19.37 -24.87
N PHE A 15 0.22 20.69 -25.00
CA PHE A 15 -0.24 21.57 -23.92
C PHE A 15 -1.76 21.67 -23.78
N ALA A 16 -2.54 21.00 -24.63
CA ALA A 16 -4.00 21.06 -24.63
C ALA A 16 -4.69 19.90 -23.86
N SER A 17 -3.94 19.11 -23.07
CA SER A 17 -4.49 18.07 -22.21
C SER A 17 -4.49 18.53 -20.76
N ALA A 18 -5.67 18.94 -20.26
CA ALA A 18 -5.90 19.50 -18.92
C ALA A 18 -5.45 18.62 -17.75
N LYS A 19 -5.07 17.35 -17.99
CA LYS A 19 -4.66 16.41 -16.94
C LYS A 19 -3.16 16.45 -16.64
N ASN A 20 -2.32 16.81 -17.62
CA ASN A 20 -0.86 16.83 -17.44
C ASN A 20 -0.33 18.21 -16.98
N GLN A 21 -1.13 19.26 -17.09
CA GLN A 21 -0.78 20.58 -16.55
C GLN A 21 -0.86 20.62 -15.02
N VAL A 22 -1.77 19.86 -14.42
CA VAL A 22 -1.94 19.83 -12.96
C VAL A 22 -0.72 19.21 -12.28
N GLY A 23 -0.24 18.06 -12.78
CA GLY A 23 0.95 17.40 -12.23
C GLY A 23 2.24 18.23 -12.39
N LEU A 24 2.42 18.88 -13.55
CA LEU A 24 3.57 19.73 -13.82
C LEU A 24 3.55 21.01 -12.94
N VAL A 25 2.40 21.65 -12.79
CA VAL A 25 2.25 22.84 -11.94
C VAL A 25 2.46 22.49 -10.47
N LEU A 26 2.00 21.32 -10.02
CA LEU A 26 2.17 20.87 -8.63
C LEU A 26 3.64 20.52 -8.34
N ALA A 27 4.34 19.87 -9.27
CA ALA A 27 5.77 19.59 -9.15
C ALA A 27 6.62 20.87 -9.15
N ILE A 28 6.33 21.82 -10.04
CA ILE A 28 7.02 23.13 -10.09
C ILE A 28 6.77 23.91 -8.80
N LEU A 29 5.54 23.89 -8.26
CA LEU A 29 5.20 24.58 -7.02
C LEU A 29 5.93 23.98 -5.82
N VAL A 30 6.04 22.65 -5.73
CA VAL A 30 6.82 21.97 -4.67
C VAL A 30 8.31 22.30 -4.78
N ILE A 31 8.87 22.33 -5.99
CA ILE A 31 10.30 22.63 -6.21
C ILE A 31 10.62 24.09 -5.91
N VAL A 32 9.78 25.03 -6.35
CA VAL A 32 9.92 26.47 -6.02
C VAL A 32 9.75 26.71 -4.52
N LEU A 33 8.82 26.00 -3.87
CA LEU A 33 8.63 26.06 -2.42
C LEU A 33 9.84 25.51 -1.65
N HIS A 34 10.51 24.47 -2.17
CA HIS A 34 11.74 23.94 -1.58
C HIS A 34 12.97 24.85 -1.81
N LEU A 35 13.02 25.59 -2.91
CA LEU A 35 14.17 26.45 -3.26
C LEU A 35 14.12 27.83 -2.60
N VAL A 36 12.93 28.35 -2.27
CA VAL A 36 12.76 29.67 -1.63
C VAL A 36 12.93 29.58 -0.10
N ILE A 37 12.70 28.42 0.51
CA ILE A 37 12.61 28.26 1.98
C ILE A 37 13.85 27.55 2.54
N GLY A 38 14.98 28.26 2.55
CA GLY A 38 16.05 27.96 3.50
C GLY A 38 15.72 28.56 4.86
N ILE A 39 14.76 28.03 5.63
CA ILE A 39 14.43 28.55 6.98
C ILE A 39 13.98 27.43 7.93
N GLY A 40 14.67 27.30 9.07
CA GLY A 40 14.35 26.39 10.17
C GLY A 40 13.15 26.82 11.04
N MET A 41 12.81 25.95 11.99
CA MET A 41 11.84 26.10 13.10
C MET A 41 10.35 26.34 12.77
N TYR A 42 9.97 26.95 11.63
CA TYR A 42 8.56 27.32 11.34
C TYR A 42 7.75 26.29 10.53
N TRP A 43 8.30 25.09 10.33
CA TRP A 43 7.65 24.01 9.56
C TRP A 43 6.24 23.58 10.02
N PRO A 44 5.86 23.64 11.33
CA PRO A 44 4.54 23.17 11.75
C PRO A 44 3.39 24.04 11.22
N VAL A 45 3.62 25.35 11.11
CA VAL A 45 2.61 26.31 10.62
C VAL A 45 2.40 26.14 9.11
N ALA A 46 3.47 25.89 8.37
CA ALA A 46 3.41 25.59 6.94
C ALA A 46 2.68 24.25 6.67
N ALA A 47 2.93 23.23 7.48
CA ALA A 47 2.22 21.94 7.38
C ALA A 47 0.71 22.10 7.63
N LEU A 48 0.33 22.91 8.63
CA LEU A 48 -1.07 23.22 8.94
C LEU A 48 -1.77 23.98 7.80
N ALA A 49 -1.09 24.97 7.22
CA ALA A 49 -1.60 25.72 6.09
C ALA A 49 -1.74 24.86 4.82
N ALA A 50 -0.77 23.97 4.56
CA ALA A 50 -0.81 23.03 3.43
C ALA A 50 -1.94 22.00 3.58
N TYR A 51 -2.19 21.51 4.80
CA TYR A 51 -3.32 20.64 5.10
C TYR A 51 -4.66 21.34 4.86
N GLY A 52 -4.79 22.59 5.32
CA GLY A 52 -5.99 23.41 5.10
C GLY A 52 -6.24 23.70 3.61
N ALA A 53 -5.20 24.02 2.84
CA ALA A 53 -5.30 24.25 1.41
C ALA A 53 -5.65 22.97 0.63
N GLY A 54 -5.08 21.82 1.03
CA GLY A 54 -5.41 20.51 0.44
C GLY A 54 -6.87 20.11 0.67
N ALA A 55 -7.39 20.33 1.88
CA ALA A 55 -8.79 20.06 2.19
C ALA A 55 -9.76 20.97 1.42
N ALA A 56 -9.40 22.26 1.23
CA ALA A 56 -10.24 23.23 0.53
C ALA A 56 -10.21 23.07 -1.01
N LEU A 57 -9.10 22.60 -1.58
CA LEU A 57 -8.93 22.44 -3.03
C LEU A 57 -9.35 21.05 -3.53
N THR A 58 -9.64 20.09 -2.64
CA THR A 58 -10.16 18.78 -3.04
C THR A 58 -11.64 18.92 -3.40
N PRO A 59 -12.04 18.77 -4.68
CA PRO A 59 -13.45 18.88 -5.05
C PRO A 59 -14.23 17.71 -4.43
N SER A 60 -15.28 18.00 -3.66
CA SER A 60 -16.21 16.98 -3.18
C SER A 60 -16.79 16.22 -4.37
N ARG A 61 -16.32 14.98 -4.59
CA ARG A 61 -16.93 14.07 -5.56
C ARG A 61 -18.38 13.84 -5.11
N LYS A 62 -19.34 14.48 -5.78
CA LYS A 62 -20.76 14.13 -5.64
C LYS A 62 -20.91 12.68 -6.08
N SER A 63 -21.07 11.79 -5.10
CA SER A 63 -21.45 10.41 -5.31
C SER A 63 -22.74 10.39 -6.12
N LYS A 64 -22.65 10.00 -7.38
CA LYS A 64 -23.83 9.62 -8.15
C LYS A 64 -24.30 8.31 -7.52
N GLU A 65 -25.35 8.37 -6.71
CA GLU A 65 -26.01 7.20 -6.14
C GLU A 65 -26.40 6.27 -7.28
N LEU A 66 -25.61 5.20 -7.45
CA LEU A 66 -25.96 4.06 -8.26
C LEU A 66 -26.82 3.13 -7.38
N PRO A 67 -27.85 2.49 -7.93
CA PRO A 67 -28.65 1.52 -7.19
C PRO A 67 -27.73 0.45 -6.59
N ALA A 68 -27.93 0.14 -5.31
CA ALA A 68 -27.13 -0.82 -4.58
C ALA A 68 -27.23 -2.20 -5.25
N ALA A 69 -26.24 -2.53 -6.09
CA ALA A 69 -25.94 -3.92 -6.40
C ALA A 69 -25.66 -4.65 -5.06
N PRO A 70 -25.97 -5.95 -4.94
CA PRO A 70 -25.50 -6.72 -3.78
C PRO A 70 -24.00 -6.43 -3.63
N ALA A 71 -23.62 -5.84 -2.49
CA ALA A 71 -22.28 -5.36 -2.28
C ALA A 71 -21.35 -6.57 -2.32
N GLU A 72 -20.72 -6.81 -3.46
CA GLU A 72 -19.68 -7.83 -3.57
C GLU A 72 -18.67 -7.58 -2.45
N PRO A 73 -18.19 -8.63 -1.75
CA PRO A 73 -17.23 -8.46 -0.69
C PRO A 73 -16.03 -7.63 -1.17
N THR A 74 -15.64 -6.61 -0.39
CA THR A 74 -14.49 -5.75 -0.67
C THR A 74 -13.24 -6.49 -1.17
N PRO A 75 -12.80 -7.63 -0.59
CA PRO A 75 -11.63 -8.34 -1.09
C PRO A 75 -11.80 -8.87 -2.52
N VAL A 76 -13.02 -9.28 -2.92
CA VAL A 76 -13.32 -9.73 -4.29
C VAL A 76 -13.21 -8.57 -5.28
N VAL A 77 -13.74 -7.40 -4.90
CA VAL A 77 -13.67 -6.19 -5.72
C VAL A 77 -12.22 -5.72 -5.89
N LEU A 78 -11.42 -5.79 -4.83
CA LEU A 78 -10.00 -5.45 -4.85
C LEU A 78 -9.19 -6.46 -5.68
N ASP A 79 -9.39 -7.77 -5.50
CA ASP A 79 -8.72 -8.80 -6.29
C ASP A 79 -9.00 -8.64 -7.79
N ARG A 80 -10.26 -8.38 -8.16
CA ARG A 80 -10.63 -8.10 -9.55
C ARG A 80 -9.88 -6.90 -10.11
N SER A 81 -9.81 -5.81 -9.34
CA SER A 81 -9.13 -4.58 -9.76
C SER A 81 -7.62 -4.79 -9.93
N LEU A 82 -7.00 -5.52 -8.99
CA LEU A 82 -5.60 -5.90 -9.06
C LEU A 82 -5.32 -6.72 -10.32
N ARG A 83 -6.16 -7.72 -10.61
CA ARG A 83 -6.06 -8.55 -11.82
C ARG A 83 -6.23 -7.75 -13.10
N GLU A 84 -7.18 -6.82 -13.15
CA GLU A 84 -7.39 -5.96 -14.31
C GLU A 84 -6.16 -5.11 -14.62
N THR A 85 -5.58 -4.47 -13.62
CA THR A 85 -4.37 -3.66 -13.77
C THR A 85 -3.17 -4.51 -14.18
N SER A 86 -2.96 -5.66 -13.53
CA SER A 86 -1.92 -6.63 -13.91
C SER A 86 -2.09 -7.16 -15.33
N LYS A 87 -3.32 -7.44 -15.77
CA LYS A 87 -3.61 -7.85 -17.15
C LYS A 87 -3.23 -6.78 -18.15
N ARG A 88 -3.58 -5.51 -17.90
CA ARG A 88 -3.19 -4.38 -18.76
C ARG A 88 -1.68 -4.27 -18.88
N LEU A 89 -0.98 -4.28 -17.74
CA LEU A 89 0.48 -4.25 -17.71
C LEU A 89 1.08 -5.43 -18.50
N SER A 90 0.60 -6.66 -18.27
CA SER A 90 1.10 -7.85 -18.97
C SER A 90 0.84 -7.81 -20.49
N GLY A 91 -0.30 -7.25 -20.91
CA GLY A 91 -0.68 -7.11 -22.31
C GLY A 91 0.27 -6.22 -23.10
N ALA A 92 0.86 -5.21 -22.45
CA ALA A 92 1.87 -4.33 -23.04
C ALA A 92 3.25 -4.99 -23.20
N ARG A 93 3.46 -6.18 -22.61
CA ARG A 93 4.74 -6.92 -22.61
C ARG A 93 5.93 -6.03 -22.19
N PRO A 94 5.92 -5.50 -20.95
CA PRO A 94 7.00 -4.66 -20.44
C PRO A 94 8.25 -5.51 -20.15
N PRO A 95 9.40 -4.88 -19.91
CA PRO A 95 10.62 -5.58 -19.54
C PRO A 95 10.43 -6.47 -18.31
N ARG A 96 11.19 -7.58 -18.26
CA ARG A 96 11.05 -8.63 -17.23
C ARG A 96 11.12 -8.10 -15.79
N GLN A 97 11.91 -7.06 -15.55
CA GLN A 97 12.10 -6.43 -14.24
C GLN A 97 10.79 -5.81 -13.74
N VAL A 98 10.04 -5.12 -14.61
CA VAL A 98 8.73 -4.53 -14.29
C VAL A 98 7.73 -5.64 -13.95
N MET A 99 7.70 -6.69 -14.77
CA MET A 99 6.82 -7.85 -14.53
C MET A 99 7.14 -8.57 -13.21
N ALA A 100 8.42 -8.69 -12.85
CA ALA A 100 8.82 -9.31 -11.60
C ALA A 100 8.31 -8.51 -10.38
N GLN A 101 8.44 -7.18 -10.42
CA GLN A 101 7.96 -6.32 -9.34
C GLN A 101 6.43 -6.26 -9.27
N ALA A 102 5.75 -6.23 -10.42
CA ALA A 102 4.29 -6.28 -10.45
C ALA A 102 3.74 -7.58 -9.85
N ARG A 103 4.40 -8.72 -10.10
CA ARG A 103 4.07 -10.00 -9.47
C ARG A 103 4.31 -9.98 -7.96
N ALA A 104 5.44 -9.44 -7.51
CA ALA A 104 5.73 -9.33 -6.08
C ALA A 104 4.67 -8.49 -5.34
N LEU A 105 4.24 -7.37 -5.94
CA LEU A 105 3.12 -6.58 -5.44
C LEU A 105 1.83 -7.41 -5.39
N GLU A 106 1.49 -8.09 -6.49
CA GLU A 106 0.27 -8.88 -6.61
C GLU A 106 0.21 -10.00 -5.56
N ASP A 107 1.31 -10.75 -5.37
CA ASP A 107 1.41 -11.83 -4.38
C ASP A 107 1.26 -11.28 -2.95
N THR A 108 1.89 -10.13 -2.67
CA THR A 108 1.80 -9.49 -1.35
C THR A 108 0.39 -9.02 -1.07
N VAL A 109 -0.27 -8.37 -2.03
CA VAL A 109 -1.65 -7.89 -1.87
C VAL A 109 -2.62 -9.06 -1.76
N ARG A 110 -2.47 -10.11 -2.57
CA ARG A 110 -3.32 -11.32 -2.49
C ARG A 110 -3.28 -11.97 -1.12
N PHE A 111 -2.09 -12.05 -0.50
CA PHE A 111 -1.96 -12.54 0.87
C PHE A 111 -2.74 -11.66 1.86
N VAL A 112 -2.64 -10.33 1.74
CA VAL A 112 -3.37 -9.43 2.63
C VAL A 112 -4.89 -9.52 2.41
N LEU A 113 -5.33 -9.74 1.17
CA LEU A 113 -6.75 -9.94 0.84
C LEU A 113 -7.29 -11.29 1.35
N SER A 114 -6.47 -12.33 1.51
CA SER A 114 -6.93 -13.58 2.16
C SER A 114 -7.11 -13.41 3.67
N GLU A 115 -6.38 -12.47 4.28
CA GLU A 115 -6.49 -12.11 5.70
C GLU A 115 -7.41 -10.91 5.96
N TRP A 116 -8.27 -10.56 5.00
CA TRP A 116 -9.05 -9.32 5.03
C TRP A 116 -10.01 -9.21 6.23
N GLU A 117 -10.58 -10.33 6.68
CA GLU A 117 -11.45 -10.38 7.86
C GLU A 117 -10.67 -10.10 9.14
N HIS A 118 -9.43 -10.61 9.27
CA HIS A 118 -8.56 -10.32 10.40
C HIS A 118 -8.11 -8.86 10.48
N LEU A 119 -8.25 -8.08 9.40
CA LEU A 119 -7.98 -6.64 9.37
C LEU A 119 -9.14 -5.78 9.93
N GLU A 120 -10.24 -6.35 10.39
CA GLU A 120 -11.37 -5.62 10.98
C GLU A 120 -11.00 -4.63 12.08
N PRO A 121 -10.10 -4.97 13.02
CA PRO A 121 -9.73 -4.07 14.09
C PRO A 121 -8.80 -2.94 13.63
N THR A 122 -8.27 -2.97 12.40
CA THR A 122 -7.29 -1.98 11.89
C THR A 122 -7.77 -1.32 10.59
N PRO A 123 -8.67 -0.33 10.65
CA PRO A 123 -9.23 0.33 9.48
C PRO A 123 -8.17 1.02 8.59
N GLU A 124 -7.04 1.45 9.18
CA GLU A 124 -5.92 2.08 8.47
C GLU A 124 -5.25 1.09 7.49
N HIS A 125 -5.13 -0.17 7.89
CA HIS A 125 -4.58 -1.24 7.05
C HIS A 125 -5.48 -1.54 5.86
N ARG A 126 -6.79 -1.63 6.07
CA ARG A 126 -7.78 -1.79 4.99
C ARG A 126 -7.73 -0.63 4.01
N GLN A 127 -7.67 0.61 4.50
CA GLN A 127 -7.59 1.80 3.65
C GLN A 127 -6.28 1.85 2.84
N THR A 128 -5.16 1.43 3.44
CA THR A 128 -3.87 1.37 2.76
C THR A 128 -3.92 0.43 1.56
N ILE A 129 -4.45 -0.79 1.75
CA ILE A 129 -4.58 -1.78 0.67
C ILE A 129 -5.57 -1.31 -0.39
N TRP A 130 -6.68 -0.69 0.03
CA TRP A 130 -7.63 -0.08 -0.91
C TRP A 130 -6.93 0.94 -1.81
N ASN A 131 -6.16 1.88 -1.22
CA ASN A 131 -5.45 2.91 -1.99
C ASN A 131 -4.39 2.31 -2.93
N VAL A 132 -3.61 1.34 -2.46
CA VAL A 132 -2.62 0.64 -3.29
C VAL A 132 -3.28 0.02 -4.53
N VAL A 133 -4.41 -0.67 -4.36
CA VAL A 133 -5.07 -1.41 -5.45
C VAL A 133 -5.92 -0.52 -6.35
N LYS A 134 -6.65 0.44 -5.78
CA LYS A 134 -7.65 1.25 -6.53
C LYS A 134 -7.09 2.56 -7.07
N VAL A 135 -6.01 3.07 -6.50
CA VAL A 135 -5.47 4.39 -6.84
C VAL A 135 -4.07 4.24 -7.39
N TYR A 136 -3.12 3.83 -6.55
CA TYR A 136 -1.70 3.97 -6.88
C TYR A 136 -1.21 2.96 -7.91
N TYR A 137 -1.59 1.68 -7.79
CA TYR A 137 -1.13 0.68 -8.77
C TYR A 137 -1.65 0.96 -10.18
N PRO A 138 -2.95 1.24 -10.41
CA PRO A 138 -3.44 1.70 -11.70
C PRO A 138 -2.72 2.94 -12.21
N GLU A 139 -2.54 3.97 -11.37
CA GLU A 139 -1.90 5.22 -11.76
C GLU A 139 -0.44 5.05 -12.19
N VAL A 140 0.34 4.23 -11.45
CA VAL A 140 1.73 3.89 -11.79
C VAL A 140 1.79 3.14 -13.12
N VAL A 141 0.89 2.19 -13.35
CA VAL A 141 0.84 1.42 -14.61
C VAL A 141 0.42 2.30 -15.77
N ASP A 142 -0.63 3.10 -15.63
CA ASP A 142 -1.14 3.99 -16.68
C ASP A 142 -0.07 5.03 -17.06
N THR A 143 0.55 5.67 -16.07
CA THR A 143 1.64 6.64 -16.30
C THR A 143 2.83 6.02 -17.02
N TYR A 144 3.20 4.79 -16.64
CA TYR A 144 4.28 4.06 -17.29
C TYR A 144 3.95 3.73 -18.74
N LEU A 145 2.75 3.22 -19.02
CA LEU A 145 2.33 2.79 -20.35
C LEU A 145 2.03 3.96 -21.30
N ASP A 146 1.62 5.11 -20.77
CA ASP A 146 1.39 6.34 -21.54
C ASP A 146 2.70 7.02 -21.99
N ALA A 147 3.84 6.65 -21.39
CA ALA A 147 5.14 7.19 -21.78
C ALA A 147 5.58 6.64 -23.16
N PRO A 148 5.90 7.51 -24.14
CA PRO A 148 6.38 7.07 -25.47
C PRO A 148 7.60 6.15 -25.39
N GLN A 149 8.44 6.39 -24.40
CA GLN A 149 9.68 5.69 -24.13
C GLN A 149 9.59 4.71 -22.94
N TYR A 150 8.42 4.12 -22.67
CA TYR A 150 8.24 3.20 -21.54
C TYR A 150 9.22 2.01 -21.49
N ARG A 151 9.83 1.64 -22.62
CA ARG A 151 10.85 0.58 -22.69
C ARG A 151 12.26 1.05 -22.34
N ASP A 152 12.49 2.34 -22.22
CA ASP A 152 13.80 2.88 -21.88
C ASP A 152 14.18 2.54 -20.44
N ALA A 153 15.49 2.35 -20.21
CA ALA A 153 16.02 1.96 -18.90
C ALA A 153 15.65 2.94 -17.78
N SER A 154 15.48 4.23 -18.09
CA SER A 154 15.05 5.26 -17.14
C SER A 154 13.59 5.07 -16.72
N ALA A 155 12.68 4.89 -17.67
CA ALA A 155 11.26 4.63 -17.40
C ALA A 155 11.07 3.31 -16.63
N VAL A 156 11.80 2.27 -17.02
CA VAL A 156 11.81 0.96 -16.35
C VAL A 156 12.27 1.09 -14.89
N ARG A 157 13.33 1.86 -14.63
CA ARG A 157 13.82 2.08 -13.26
C ARG A 157 12.78 2.78 -12.40
N VAL A 158 12.19 3.86 -12.91
CA VAL A 158 11.17 4.64 -12.17
C VAL A 158 9.96 3.77 -11.83
N VAL A 159 9.40 3.02 -12.79
CA VAL A 159 8.24 2.16 -12.51
C VAL A 159 8.60 1.03 -11.55
N VAL A 160 9.80 0.46 -11.64
CA VAL A 160 10.30 -0.57 -10.71
C VAL A 160 10.38 -0.01 -9.29
N ASP A 161 10.90 1.20 -9.11
CA ASP A 161 11.01 1.85 -7.80
C ASP A 161 9.63 2.18 -7.22
N SER A 162 8.69 2.65 -8.05
CA SER A 162 7.29 2.87 -7.65
C SER A 162 6.61 1.57 -7.22
N LEU A 163 6.71 0.50 -8.02
CA LEU A 163 6.13 -0.82 -7.68
C LEU A 163 6.76 -1.40 -6.42
N THR A 164 8.07 -1.22 -6.23
CA THR A 164 8.78 -1.61 -5.00
C THR A 164 8.22 -0.87 -3.79
N THR A 165 7.94 0.43 -3.93
CA THR A 165 7.38 1.26 -2.86
C THR A 165 5.96 0.79 -2.48
N LEU A 166 5.11 0.49 -3.47
CA LEU A 166 3.78 -0.08 -3.23
C LEU A 166 3.86 -1.46 -2.57
N THR A 167 4.81 -2.30 -3.01
CA THR A 167 5.03 -3.63 -2.43
C THR A 167 5.44 -3.53 -0.97
N ARG A 168 6.33 -2.58 -0.62
CA ARG A 168 6.72 -2.32 0.77
C ARG A 168 5.54 -1.81 1.61
N ALA A 169 4.67 -0.97 1.05
CA ALA A 169 3.48 -0.50 1.75
C ALA A 169 2.52 -1.66 2.08
N ALA A 170 2.23 -2.53 1.12
CA ALA A 170 1.43 -3.73 1.35
C ALA A 170 2.15 -4.73 2.29
N GLY A 171 3.47 -4.82 2.19
CA GLY A 171 4.30 -5.66 3.06
C GLY A 171 4.26 -5.25 4.53
N ARG A 172 4.19 -3.94 4.83
CA ARG A 172 3.99 -3.46 6.22
C ARG A 172 2.65 -3.88 6.79
N VAL A 173 1.58 -3.84 6.00
CA VAL A 173 0.26 -4.34 6.42
C VAL A 173 0.32 -5.84 6.69
N ARG A 174 0.96 -6.61 5.80
CA ARG A 174 1.21 -8.03 6.01
C ARG A 174 1.99 -8.31 7.31
N GLN A 175 3.02 -7.53 7.60
CA GLN A 175 3.79 -7.67 8.85
C GLN A 175 2.93 -7.38 10.08
N GLY A 176 2.12 -6.31 10.04
CA GLY A 176 1.18 -6.01 11.14
C GLY A 176 0.24 -7.18 11.45
N ILE A 177 -0.33 -7.82 10.42
CA ILE A 177 -1.17 -9.03 10.61
C ILE A 177 -0.40 -10.16 11.29
N LEU A 178 0.84 -10.42 10.85
CA LEU A 178 1.66 -11.49 11.41
C LEU A 178 2.04 -11.21 12.87
N ASP A 179 2.39 -9.97 13.19
CA ASP A 179 2.76 -9.55 14.53
C ASP A 179 1.56 -9.64 15.50
N ASP A 180 0.37 -9.24 15.05
CA ASP A 180 -0.87 -9.36 15.83
C ASP A 180 -1.21 -10.82 16.11
N ASN A 181 -1.07 -11.71 15.11
CA ASN A 181 -1.29 -13.14 15.29
C ASN A 181 -0.29 -13.75 16.28
N LEU A 182 1.00 -13.39 16.20
CA LEU A 182 2.01 -13.85 17.16
C LEU A 182 1.71 -13.37 18.58
N ARG A 183 1.24 -12.13 18.75
CA ARG A 183 0.83 -11.58 20.05
C ARG A 183 -0.39 -12.29 20.62
N ALA A 184 -1.34 -12.69 19.78
CA ALA A 184 -2.49 -13.50 20.21
C ALA A 184 -2.05 -14.90 20.67
N MET A 185 -1.12 -15.53 19.96
CA MET A 185 -0.58 -16.85 20.33
C MET A 185 0.19 -16.81 21.66
N ASP A 186 1.02 -15.78 21.89
CA ASP A 186 1.74 -15.63 23.16
C ASP A 186 0.76 -15.42 24.33
N SER A 187 -0.24 -14.55 24.15
CA SER A 187 -1.30 -14.35 25.15
C SER A 187 -2.02 -15.66 25.53
N GLN A 188 -2.35 -16.51 24.55
CA GLN A 188 -2.97 -17.81 24.82
C GLN A 188 -2.02 -18.76 25.56
N ALA A 189 -0.73 -18.78 25.19
CA ALA A 189 0.26 -19.62 25.85
C ALA A 189 0.52 -19.21 27.31
N GLN A 190 0.42 -17.91 27.61
CA GLN A 190 0.48 -17.39 28.99
C GLN A 190 -0.76 -17.79 29.78
N PHE A 191 -1.96 -17.57 29.23
CA PHE A 191 -3.22 -17.98 29.87
C PHE A 191 -3.24 -19.47 30.20
N LEU A 192 -2.81 -20.34 29.28
CA LEU A 192 -2.71 -21.78 29.55
C LEU A 192 -1.69 -22.11 30.64
N ARG A 193 -0.59 -21.36 30.75
CA ARG A 193 0.41 -21.54 31.81
C ARG A 193 -0.11 -21.08 33.18
N GLU A 194 -0.87 -19.99 33.24
CA GLU A 194 -1.54 -19.54 34.46
C GLU A 194 -2.62 -20.54 34.87
N GLU A 195 -3.54 -20.91 33.98
CA GLU A 195 -4.68 -21.77 34.30
C GLU A 195 -4.27 -23.23 34.59
N LEU A 196 -3.27 -23.78 33.86
CA LEU A 196 -2.86 -25.18 33.99
C LEU A 196 -1.55 -25.38 34.77
N GLY A 197 -0.69 -24.37 34.84
CA GLY A 197 0.57 -24.42 35.59
C GLY A 197 0.40 -24.05 37.06
N GLU A 198 -0.66 -23.33 37.41
CA GLU A 198 -0.96 -22.89 38.78
C GLU A 198 -2.03 -23.76 39.46
N LEU A 199 -2.17 -25.03 39.03
CA LEU A 199 -2.96 -26.05 39.73
C LEU A 199 -2.30 -26.38 41.08
N PRO A 200 -2.81 -25.90 42.23
CA PRO A 200 -2.24 -26.22 43.54
C PRO A 200 -2.62 -27.66 43.86
N GLY A 201 -1.65 -28.58 43.81
CA GLY A 201 -1.85 -29.97 44.25
C GLY A 201 -1.19 -31.07 43.42
N LEU A 202 -0.48 -30.78 42.32
CA LEU A 202 0.26 -31.80 41.59
C LEU A 202 1.74 -31.93 42.01
N ASP A 203 2.34 -30.87 42.55
CA ASP A 203 3.76 -30.88 42.95
C ASP A 203 4.00 -31.26 44.42
N ASP A 204 2.97 -31.21 45.27
CA ASP A 204 3.09 -31.45 46.73
C ASP A 204 2.93 -32.93 47.15
N SER A 205 2.60 -33.84 46.22
CA SER A 205 2.31 -35.24 46.57
C SER A 205 3.51 -36.21 46.55
N TYR A 206 4.71 -35.73 46.20
CA TYR A 206 5.92 -36.57 46.12
C TYR A 206 7.06 -36.18 47.08
N ARG A 207 6.73 -35.58 48.23
CA ARG A 207 7.72 -35.34 49.30
C ARG A 207 7.13 -35.55 50.70
N GLY A 208 6.54 -36.72 50.94
CA GLY A 208 6.00 -37.10 52.24
C GLY A 208 5.85 -38.62 52.35
N GLY A 209 6.95 -39.34 52.25
CA GLY A 209 6.99 -40.80 52.41
C GLY A 209 7.96 -41.18 53.52
N ASP A 210 7.60 -40.84 54.75
CA ASP A 210 8.21 -41.42 55.93
C ASP A 210 7.88 -42.92 55.98
N GLY A 211 8.89 -43.75 56.29
CA GLY A 211 8.66 -45.05 56.90
C GLY A 211 9.11 -46.27 56.10
N TYR A 212 10.38 -46.64 56.25
CA TYR A 212 10.73 -48.02 56.57
C TYR A 212 11.86 -48.03 57.60
N ASP A 213 11.46 -48.23 58.86
CA ASP A 213 12.33 -48.52 60.00
C ASP A 213 12.47 -50.05 60.11
N PRO A 214 13.63 -50.65 59.80
CA PRO A 214 13.85 -52.07 60.08
C PRO A 214 14.25 -52.23 61.55
N LYS A 215 13.29 -52.71 62.36
CA LYS A 215 13.53 -53.18 63.74
C LYS A 215 14.23 -54.55 63.75
N PRO A 216 14.87 -54.90 64.89
CA PRO A 216 16.29 -55.32 64.98
C PRO A 216 16.58 -56.78 64.61
#